data_AF-A0AAU5UQZ4-F1
#
_entry.id   AF-A0AAU5UQZ4-F1
#
_cell.length_a   1.000
_cell.length_b   1.000
_cell.length_c   1.000
_cell.angle_alpha   90.00
_cell.angle_beta   90.00
_cell.angle_gamma   90.00
#
_symmetry.space_group_name_H-M   'P 1'
#
loop_
_entity.id
_entity.type
_entity.pdbx_description
1 polymer ?
#
loop_
_entity_poly.entity_id
_entity_poly.type
_entity_poly.pdbx_seq_one_letter_code
_entity_poly.pdbx_strand_id
1 'polypeptide(L)'
;MTDFLLLDGGLLRAVDPVLLRATTFGHFTSMQVRDGKVDGLDLHFDRLDRSTREVFGEPLSADRVRADLRAAVDEAGSGDLSIRVNVFATTRLHLLVRVGPPVAPATDPIRLATYEHERSVPHLKHTGTFDLTYHAHKAQQAGYDNALSSTPHPARSPKPPSGTSASRVAQNSSSRPRRSSKASASRSSNAACPPTALHRSP
;
A
#
# COMPACT_ATOMS: atom_id res chain seq x y z
N MET A 1 14.28 15.57 3.11
CA MET A 1 14.65 16.80 2.38
C MET A 1 15.26 16.36 1.08
N THR A 2 14.67 16.77 -0.03
CA THR A 2 15.29 16.65 -1.36
C THR A 2 15.62 18.08 -1.75
N ASP A 3 16.91 18.40 -1.86
CA ASP A 3 17.33 19.80 -1.99
C ASP A 3 17.15 20.34 -3.41
N PHE A 4 17.23 19.48 -4.44
CA PHE A 4 16.86 19.79 -5.82
C PHE A 4 16.65 18.52 -6.65
N LEU A 5 15.96 18.63 -7.78
CA LEU A 5 15.74 17.54 -8.74
C LEU A 5 16.19 17.99 -10.13
N LEU A 6 16.87 17.10 -10.86
CA LEU A 6 17.17 17.27 -12.28
C LEU A 6 16.37 16.24 -13.09
N LEU A 7 15.77 16.66 -14.20
CA LEU A 7 15.17 15.79 -15.22
C LEU A 7 15.90 16.05 -16.53
N ASP A 8 16.50 15.00 -17.11
CA ASP A 8 17.30 15.08 -18.34
C ASP A 8 18.41 16.16 -18.26
N GLY A 9 18.99 16.32 -17.07
CA GLY A 9 20.04 17.31 -16.79
C GLY A 9 19.53 18.74 -16.49
N GLY A 10 18.23 19.02 -16.65
CA GLY A 10 17.63 20.31 -16.36
C GLY A 10 17.03 20.40 -14.96
N LEU A 11 17.24 21.54 -14.26
CA LEU A 11 16.68 21.77 -12.93
C LEU A 11 15.15 21.86 -12.96
N LEU A 12 14.48 20.99 -12.19
CA LEU A 12 13.05 21.07 -11.96
C LEU A 12 12.75 22.16 -10.93
N ARG A 13 12.18 23.28 -11.42
CA ARG A 13 11.86 24.45 -10.58
C ARG A 13 10.51 24.36 -9.85
N ALA A 14 9.60 23.49 -10.30
CA ALA A 14 8.19 23.56 -9.94
C ALA A 14 7.55 22.21 -9.55
N VAL A 15 8.34 21.21 -9.18
CA VAL A 15 7.80 19.92 -8.69
C VAL A 15 8.08 19.79 -7.21
N ASP A 16 7.04 19.68 -6.39
CA ASP A 16 7.18 19.32 -4.99
C ASP A 16 7.75 17.88 -4.91
N PRO A 17 8.97 17.68 -4.37
CA PRO A 17 9.59 16.37 -4.28
C PRO A 17 8.75 15.35 -3.47
N VAL A 18 7.85 15.82 -2.60
CA VAL A 18 6.92 14.97 -1.85
C VAL A 18 6.01 14.18 -2.80
N LEU A 19 5.68 14.71 -3.98
CA LEU A 19 4.85 14.02 -4.98
C LEU A 19 5.52 12.78 -5.57
N LEU A 20 6.85 12.66 -5.51
CA LEU A 20 7.54 11.44 -5.90
C LEU A 20 7.12 10.26 -5.02
N ARG A 21 6.79 10.50 -3.75
CA ARG A 21 6.28 9.44 -2.86
C ARG A 21 4.92 8.93 -3.29
N ALA A 22 4.05 9.81 -3.80
CA ALA A 22 2.75 9.44 -4.34
C ALA A 22 2.83 8.47 -5.53
N THR A 23 3.99 8.40 -6.19
CA THR A 23 4.25 7.46 -7.29
C THR A 23 4.96 6.19 -6.86
N THR A 24 5.59 6.15 -5.68
CA THR A 24 6.38 4.99 -5.23
C THR A 24 5.65 4.12 -4.21
N PHE A 25 5.04 4.70 -3.17
CA PHE A 25 4.46 3.94 -2.06
C PHE A 25 3.16 4.57 -1.58
N GLY A 26 2.06 3.93 -1.92
CA GLY A 26 0.72 4.34 -1.54
C GLY A 26 -0.34 3.46 -2.19
N HIS A 27 -1.59 3.84 -1.98
CA HIS A 27 -2.74 3.18 -2.57
C HIS A 27 -3.68 4.18 -3.21
N PHE A 28 -4.58 3.69 -4.05
CA PHE A 28 -5.47 4.58 -4.77
C PHE A 28 -6.82 3.93 -5.10
N THR A 29 -7.75 4.80 -5.44
CA THR A 29 -9.01 4.42 -6.07
C THR A 29 -9.17 5.23 -7.36
N SER A 30 -9.96 4.72 -8.29
CA SER A 30 -10.24 5.39 -9.57
C SER A 30 -11.72 5.26 -9.86
N MET A 31 -12.35 6.34 -10.28
CA MET A 31 -13.78 6.44 -10.50
C MET A 31 -14.09 7.23 -11.78
N GLN A 32 -15.18 6.90 -12.42
CA GLN A 32 -15.76 7.69 -13.50
C GLN A 32 -16.87 8.57 -12.92
N VAL A 33 -16.86 9.85 -13.25
CA VAL A 33 -17.96 10.77 -12.98
C VAL A 33 -18.79 10.88 -14.25
N ARG A 34 -20.09 10.61 -14.16
CA ARG A 34 -21.07 10.74 -15.25
C ARG A 34 -22.25 11.56 -14.77
N ASP A 35 -22.55 12.66 -15.44
CA ASP A 35 -23.62 13.60 -15.02
C ASP A 35 -23.53 13.97 -13.51
N GLY A 36 -22.31 14.21 -13.02
CA GLY A 36 -22.05 14.54 -11.61
C GLY A 36 -22.21 13.37 -10.63
N LYS A 37 -22.36 12.13 -11.10
CA LYS A 37 -22.54 10.92 -10.28
C LYS A 37 -21.38 9.97 -10.43
N VAL A 38 -21.13 9.18 -9.38
CA VAL A 38 -20.12 8.12 -9.34
C VAL A 38 -20.79 6.83 -8.90
N ASP A 39 -20.64 5.78 -9.69
CA ASP A 39 -21.11 4.44 -9.33
C ASP A 39 -20.29 3.88 -8.16
N GLY A 40 -20.98 3.41 -7.11
CA GLY A 40 -20.35 2.78 -5.94
C GLY A 40 -19.40 3.71 -5.17
N LEU A 41 -19.74 4.99 -5.04
CA LEU A 41 -18.90 5.99 -4.34
C LEU A 41 -18.55 5.58 -2.90
N ASP A 42 -19.48 4.95 -2.19
CA ASP A 42 -19.29 4.34 -0.88
C ASP A 42 -18.21 3.24 -0.90
N LEU A 43 -18.25 2.33 -1.88
CA LEU A 43 -17.22 1.30 -2.08
C LEU A 43 -15.84 1.89 -2.37
N HIS A 44 -15.78 3.07 -2.99
CA HIS A 44 -14.52 3.80 -3.18
C HIS A 44 -13.98 4.33 -1.84
N PHE A 45 -14.84 4.89 -0.97
CA PHE A 45 -14.43 5.37 0.35
C PHE A 45 -13.99 4.24 1.27
N ASP A 46 -14.76 3.15 1.33
CA ASP A 46 -14.40 1.97 2.13
C ASP A 46 -13.06 1.38 1.71
N ARG A 47 -12.80 1.34 0.40
CA ARG A 47 -11.51 0.88 -0.12
C ARG A 47 -10.37 1.79 0.29
N LEU A 48 -10.57 3.10 0.26
CA LEU A 48 -9.55 4.05 0.67
C LEU A 48 -9.26 3.91 2.16
N ASP A 49 -10.28 3.89 3.03
CA ASP A 49 -10.08 3.77 4.49
C ASP A 49 -9.41 2.43 4.85
N ARG A 50 -9.94 1.30 4.38
CA ARG A 50 -9.35 -0.02 4.63
C ARG A 50 -7.90 -0.10 4.17
N SER A 51 -7.58 0.39 2.96
CA SER A 51 -6.20 0.37 2.46
C SER A 51 -5.30 1.32 3.26
N THR A 52 -5.83 2.46 3.75
CA THR A 52 -5.07 3.42 4.55
C THR A 52 -4.70 2.79 5.89
N ARG A 53 -5.64 2.11 6.54
CA ARG A 53 -5.41 1.40 7.80
C ARG A 53 -4.35 0.32 7.66
N GLU A 54 -4.40 -0.46 6.58
CA GLU A 54 -3.44 -1.53 6.36
C GLU A 54 -2.03 -0.99 6.04
N VAL A 55 -1.93 0.02 5.17
CA VAL A 55 -0.64 0.53 4.68
C VAL A 55 0.02 1.52 5.65
N PHE A 56 -0.77 2.34 6.34
CA PHE A 56 -0.29 3.45 7.17
C PHE A 56 -0.68 3.35 8.64
N GLY A 57 -1.51 2.38 9.04
CA GLY A 57 -1.87 2.14 10.43
C GLY A 57 -2.88 3.13 11.02
N GLU A 58 -3.45 4.03 10.20
CA GLU A 58 -4.40 5.06 10.65
C GLU A 58 -5.61 5.16 9.70
N PRO A 59 -6.77 5.64 10.18
CA PRO A 59 -7.98 5.78 9.35
C PRO A 59 -7.90 6.95 8.37
N LEU A 60 -8.70 6.90 7.31
CA LEU A 60 -8.95 8.03 6.42
C LEU A 60 -10.41 8.50 6.53
N SER A 61 -10.60 9.77 6.88
CA SER A 61 -11.92 10.39 6.96
C SER A 61 -12.58 10.49 5.58
N ALA A 62 -13.79 9.93 5.44
CA ALA A 62 -14.61 10.05 4.24
C ALA A 62 -14.98 11.52 3.93
N ASP A 63 -15.14 12.37 4.95
CA ASP A 63 -15.44 13.79 4.75
C ASP A 63 -14.26 14.54 4.13
N ARG A 64 -13.02 14.17 4.51
CA ARG A 64 -11.81 14.71 3.87
C ARG A 64 -11.76 14.33 2.40
N VAL A 65 -11.97 13.04 2.07
CA VAL A 65 -12.00 12.58 0.67
C VAL A 65 -13.10 13.30 -0.11
N ARG A 66 -14.28 13.46 0.48
CA ARG A 66 -15.42 14.14 -0.14
C ARG A 66 -15.15 15.62 -0.39
N ALA A 67 -14.48 16.32 0.52
CA ALA A 67 -14.08 17.71 0.33
C ALA A 67 -13.10 17.85 -0.85
N ASP A 68 -12.07 17.01 -0.92
CA ASP A 68 -11.09 17.04 -2.02
C ASP A 68 -11.73 16.67 -3.37
N LEU A 69 -12.68 15.72 -3.39
CA LEU A 69 -13.44 15.38 -4.59
C LEU A 69 -14.34 16.51 -5.07
N ARG A 70 -15.01 17.23 -4.15
CA ARG A 70 -15.82 18.41 -4.51
C ARG A 70 -14.96 19.49 -5.14
N ALA A 71 -13.84 19.85 -4.49
CA ALA A 71 -12.90 20.82 -5.05
C ALA A 71 -12.40 20.42 -6.44
N ALA A 72 -12.13 19.13 -6.67
CA ALA A 72 -11.70 18.62 -7.97
C ALA A 72 -12.80 18.72 -9.05
N VAL A 73 -14.07 18.50 -8.69
CA VAL A 73 -15.21 18.65 -9.61
C VAL A 73 -15.48 20.13 -9.89
N ASP A 74 -15.45 20.97 -8.86
CA ASP A 74 -15.67 22.41 -8.99
C ASP A 74 -14.62 23.06 -9.91
N GLU A 75 -13.34 22.68 -9.77
CA GLU A 75 -12.24 23.14 -10.64
C GLU A 75 -12.38 22.63 -12.08
N ALA A 76 -12.81 21.38 -12.27
CA ALA A 76 -13.03 20.81 -13.59
C ALA A 76 -14.25 21.42 -14.31
N GLY A 77 -15.18 22.00 -13.55
CA GLY A 77 -16.41 22.58 -14.07
C GLY A 77 -17.42 21.50 -14.49
N SER A 78 -18.03 21.66 -15.67
CA SER A 78 -19.06 20.77 -16.16
C SER A 78 -18.51 19.66 -17.06
N GLY A 79 -19.03 18.45 -16.91
CA GLY A 79 -18.80 17.34 -17.83
C GLY A 79 -18.47 16.03 -17.13
N ASP A 80 -18.29 15.00 -17.94
CA ASP A 80 -17.87 13.69 -17.46
C ASP A 80 -16.37 13.66 -17.18
N LEU A 81 -15.96 12.96 -16.12
CA LEU A 81 -14.57 12.97 -15.65
C LEU A 81 -14.08 11.56 -15.36
N SER A 82 -12.76 11.40 -15.37
CA SER A 82 -12.05 10.29 -14.75
C SER A 82 -11.25 10.83 -13.57
N ILE A 83 -11.55 10.38 -12.35
CA ILE A 83 -10.88 10.85 -11.14
C ILE A 83 -10.09 9.72 -10.50
N ARG A 84 -8.84 9.98 -10.14
CA ARG A 84 -7.99 9.07 -9.36
C ARG A 84 -7.54 9.74 -8.07
N VAL A 85 -7.89 9.15 -6.93
CA VAL A 85 -7.46 9.60 -5.60
C VAL A 85 -6.34 8.69 -5.13
N ASN A 86 -5.14 9.25 -4.95
CA ASN A 86 -3.98 8.55 -4.41
C ASN A 86 -3.80 8.96 -2.95
N VAL A 87 -3.52 7.99 -2.08
CA VAL A 87 -3.19 8.20 -0.67
C VAL A 87 -1.76 7.73 -0.46
N PHE A 88 -0.96 8.60 0.14
CA PHE A 88 0.44 8.35 0.47
C PHE A 88 0.81 9.12 1.74
N ALA A 89 1.94 8.80 2.35
CA ALA A 89 2.35 9.43 3.60
C ALA A 89 3.79 9.97 3.56
N THR A 90 4.02 11.03 4.32
CA THR A 90 5.35 11.41 4.81
C THR A 90 5.37 11.27 6.34
N THR A 91 5.25 12.37 7.08
CA THR A 91 4.94 12.38 8.52
C THR A 91 3.43 12.43 8.79
N ARG A 92 2.62 12.62 7.73
CA ARG A 92 1.15 12.63 7.73
C ARG A 92 0.62 12.09 6.41
N LEU A 93 -0.68 11.74 6.37
CA LEU A 93 -1.38 11.37 5.15
C LEU A 93 -1.59 12.55 4.19
N HIS A 94 -1.36 12.28 2.90
CA HIS A 94 -1.62 13.17 1.78
C HIS A 94 -2.56 12.52 0.78
N LEU A 95 -3.43 13.33 0.18
CA LEU A 95 -4.30 12.95 -0.92
C LEU A 95 -3.84 13.68 -2.18
N LEU A 96 -3.64 12.93 -3.25
CA LEU A 96 -3.40 13.48 -4.59
C LEU A 96 -4.54 13.05 -5.51
N VAL A 97 -5.41 14.01 -5.82
CA VAL A 97 -6.50 13.84 -6.77
C VAL A 97 -6.00 14.21 -8.16
N ARG A 98 -6.14 13.30 -9.11
CA ARG A 98 -5.91 13.57 -10.53
C ARG A 98 -7.25 13.51 -11.24
N VAL A 99 -7.53 14.55 -12.03
CA VAL A 99 -8.71 14.63 -12.89
C VAL A 99 -8.23 14.56 -14.33
N GLY A 100 -8.95 13.80 -15.15
CA GLY A 100 -8.69 13.68 -16.58
C GLY A 100 -9.97 13.45 -17.37
N PRO A 101 -9.87 13.36 -18.71
CA PRO A 101 -11.02 13.10 -19.56
C PRO A 101 -11.70 11.77 -19.19
N PRO A 102 -13.01 11.64 -19.45
CA PRO A 102 -13.74 10.42 -19.17
C PRO A 102 -13.19 9.28 -20.03
N VAL A 103 -13.09 8.09 -19.44
CA VAL A 103 -12.66 6.89 -20.16
C VAL A 103 -13.89 6.11 -20.57
N ALA A 104 -14.05 5.87 -21.86
CA ALA A 104 -15.11 5.01 -22.38
C ALA A 104 -14.88 3.55 -21.95
N PRO A 105 -15.93 2.81 -21.59
CA PRO A 105 -15.79 1.38 -21.34
C PRO A 105 -15.33 0.67 -22.61
N ALA A 106 -14.33 -0.21 -22.50
CA ALA A 106 -13.92 -1.04 -23.62
C ALA A 106 -15.02 -2.07 -23.90
N THR A 107 -15.51 -2.10 -25.14
CA THR A 107 -16.56 -3.02 -25.59
C THR A 107 -16.02 -4.14 -26.48
N ASP A 108 -14.82 -3.98 -27.02
CA ASP A 108 -14.22 -4.95 -27.93
C ASP A 108 -13.54 -6.09 -27.16
N PRO A 109 -13.58 -7.32 -27.69
CA PRO A 109 -12.81 -8.42 -27.14
C PRO A 109 -11.31 -8.13 -27.17
N ILE A 110 -10.60 -8.49 -26.09
CA ILE A 110 -9.15 -8.35 -25.98
C ILE A 110 -8.45 -9.71 -25.96
N ARG A 111 -7.25 -9.77 -26.54
CA ARG A 111 -6.35 -10.91 -26.51
C ARG A 111 -5.37 -10.76 -25.37
N LEU A 112 -5.33 -11.75 -24.48
CA LEU A 112 -4.47 -11.73 -23.30
C LEU A 112 -3.40 -12.82 -23.36
N ALA A 113 -2.17 -12.47 -22.95
CA ALA A 113 -1.10 -13.43 -22.70
C ALA A 113 -1.04 -13.74 -21.19
N THR A 114 -0.98 -15.02 -20.83
CA THR A 114 -0.93 -15.44 -19.43
C THR A 114 0.50 -15.50 -18.91
N TYR A 115 0.73 -14.94 -17.72
CA TYR A 115 2.00 -15.02 -17.00
C TYR A 115 1.76 -15.52 -15.57
N GLU A 116 2.57 -16.47 -15.11
CA GLU A 116 2.60 -16.86 -13.70
C GLU A 116 3.23 -15.73 -12.88
N HIS A 117 2.39 -14.96 -12.19
CA HIS A 117 2.81 -13.79 -11.44
C HIS A 117 1.78 -13.41 -10.39
N GLU A 118 2.24 -13.12 -9.17
CA GLU A 118 1.44 -12.54 -8.10
C GLU A 118 2.17 -11.32 -7.54
N ARG A 119 1.53 -10.15 -7.61
CA ARG A 119 2.05 -8.91 -7.03
C ARG A 119 1.97 -8.97 -5.51
N SER A 120 2.87 -8.26 -4.83
CA SER A 120 2.77 -8.09 -3.37
C SER A 120 1.41 -7.49 -2.97
N VAL A 121 0.84 -7.93 -1.84
CA VAL A 121 -0.44 -7.45 -1.29
C VAL A 121 -1.55 -7.32 -2.36
N PRO A 122 -1.92 -8.43 -3.05
CA PRO A 122 -2.74 -8.40 -4.25
C PRO A 122 -4.18 -7.93 -4.03
N HIS A 123 -4.66 -7.88 -2.78
CA HIS A 123 -5.96 -7.33 -2.39
C HIS A 123 -5.97 -5.80 -2.31
N LEU A 124 -4.80 -5.14 -2.28
CA LEU A 124 -4.68 -3.68 -2.26
C LEU A 124 -4.57 -3.09 -3.67
N LYS A 125 -5.29 -2.00 -3.95
CA LYS A 125 -5.09 -1.22 -5.18
C LYS A 125 -3.97 -0.19 -4.95
N HIS A 126 -2.72 -0.59 -5.22
CA HIS A 126 -1.52 0.15 -4.81
C HIS A 126 -0.67 0.67 -5.97
N THR A 127 0.24 1.61 -5.67
CA THR A 127 1.10 2.31 -6.66
C THR A 127 2.24 1.46 -7.21
N GLY A 128 2.59 0.35 -6.55
CA GLY A 128 3.57 -0.62 -7.06
C GLY A 128 3.07 -1.39 -8.29
N THR A 129 3.11 -0.76 -9.47
CA THR A 129 2.56 -1.34 -10.72
C THR A 129 3.64 -1.80 -11.70
N PHE A 130 4.93 -1.80 -11.31
CA PHE A 130 6.03 -2.15 -12.21
C PHE A 130 5.82 -3.50 -12.88
N ASP A 131 5.56 -4.55 -12.09
CA ASP A 131 5.40 -5.91 -12.62
C ASP A 131 4.22 -6.01 -13.59
N LEU A 132 3.10 -5.35 -13.29
CA LEU A 132 1.94 -5.28 -14.18
C LEU A 132 2.29 -4.60 -15.51
N THR A 133 2.97 -3.45 -15.45
CA THR A 133 3.42 -2.71 -16.65
C THR A 133 4.44 -3.52 -17.45
N TYR A 134 5.38 -4.18 -16.78
CA TYR A 134 6.38 -5.03 -17.40
C TYR A 134 5.73 -6.17 -18.19
N HIS A 135 4.82 -6.91 -17.56
CA HIS A 135 4.11 -8.00 -18.23
C HIS A 135 3.18 -7.51 -19.36
N ALA A 136 2.51 -6.37 -19.19
CA ALA A 136 1.73 -5.74 -20.25
C ALA A 136 2.60 -5.43 -21.49
N HIS A 137 3.79 -4.86 -21.30
CA HIS A 137 4.74 -4.61 -22.39
C HIS A 137 5.22 -5.92 -23.04
N LYS A 138 5.50 -6.96 -22.25
CA LYS A 138 5.87 -8.28 -22.77
C LYS A 138 4.76 -8.92 -23.62
N ALA A 139 3.50 -8.76 -23.22
CA ALA A 139 2.34 -9.24 -23.96
C ALA A 139 2.21 -8.51 -25.31
N GLN A 140 2.34 -7.18 -25.30
CA GLN A 140 2.32 -6.35 -26.51
C GLN A 140 3.42 -6.73 -27.49
N GLN A 141 4.65 -6.95 -27.00
CA GLN A 141 5.76 -7.45 -27.83
C GLN A 141 5.49 -8.83 -28.44
N ALA A 142 4.62 -9.63 -27.83
CA ALA A 142 4.19 -10.94 -28.32
C ALA A 142 2.91 -10.90 -29.18
N GLY A 143 2.39 -9.70 -29.50
CA GLY A 143 1.20 -9.53 -30.33
C GLY A 143 -0.14 -9.71 -29.60
N TYR A 144 -0.16 -9.54 -28.28
CA TYR A 144 -1.36 -9.51 -27.44
C TYR A 144 -1.68 -8.10 -26.97
N ASP A 145 -2.92 -7.84 -26.55
CA ASP A 145 -3.34 -6.51 -26.09
C ASP A 145 -2.85 -6.21 -24.66
N ASN A 146 -2.82 -7.23 -23.80
CA ASN A 146 -2.37 -7.10 -22.41
C ASN A 146 -1.99 -8.46 -21.79
N ALA A 147 -1.52 -8.43 -20.55
CA ALA A 147 -1.20 -9.59 -19.74
C ALA A 147 -2.34 -9.97 -18.78
N LEU A 148 -2.49 -11.27 -18.57
CA LEU A 148 -3.28 -11.87 -17.50
C LEU A 148 -2.32 -12.51 -16.49
N SER A 149 -2.43 -12.13 -15.22
CA SER A 149 -1.66 -12.75 -14.14
C SER A 149 -2.40 -13.96 -13.58
N SER A 150 -1.71 -15.10 -13.47
CA SER A 150 -2.21 -16.28 -12.75
C SER A 150 -1.35 -16.57 -11.53
N THR A 151 -1.99 -16.83 -10.39
CA THR A 151 -1.28 -17.37 -9.23
C THR A 151 -0.79 -18.79 -9.54
N PRO A 152 0.47 -19.13 -9.25
CA PRO A 152 0.96 -20.49 -9.39
C PRO A 152 0.07 -21.45 -8.58
N HIS A 153 -0.45 -22.50 -9.22
CA HIS A 153 -1.08 -23.58 -8.48
C HIS A 153 0.01 -24.21 -7.60
N PRO A 154 -0.20 -24.44 -6.28
CA PRO A 154 0.78 -25.14 -5.47
C PRO A 154 1.08 -26.47 -6.15
N ALA A 155 2.34 -26.67 -6.55
CA ALA A 155 2.78 -27.96 -7.06
C ALA A 155 2.40 -29.00 -6.00
N ARG A 156 1.67 -30.05 -6.39
CA ARG A 156 1.50 -31.22 -5.52
C ARG A 156 2.91 -31.61 -5.07
N SER A 157 3.19 -31.54 -3.78
CA SER A 157 4.44 -32.04 -3.23
C SER A 157 4.65 -33.46 -3.78
N PRO A 158 5.82 -33.79 -4.35
CA PRO A 158 6.08 -35.15 -4.76
C PRO A 158 5.86 -36.04 -3.55
N LYS A 159 4.90 -36.98 -3.67
CA LYS A 159 4.61 -37.97 -2.63
C LYS A 159 5.93 -38.68 -2.34
N PRO A 160 6.42 -38.71 -1.08
CA PRO A 160 7.62 -39.48 -0.77
C PRO A 160 7.41 -40.92 -1.22
N PRO A 161 8.44 -41.59 -1.78
CA PRO A 161 8.31 -42.97 -2.23
C PRO A 161 7.78 -43.81 -1.06
N SER A 162 6.63 -44.45 -1.28
CA SER A 162 6.03 -45.35 -0.31
C SER A 162 6.88 -46.62 -0.25
N GLY A 163 7.72 -46.71 0.78
CA GLY A 163 8.38 -47.95 1.17
C GLY A 163 9.86 -47.77 1.46
N THR A 164 10.24 -47.75 2.73
CA THR A 164 11.02 -48.82 3.37
C THR A 164 10.90 -48.66 4.88
N SER A 165 10.36 -49.68 5.54
CA SER A 165 10.39 -49.82 7.00
C SER A 165 11.81 -50.06 7.51
N ALA A 166 12.25 -49.29 8.49
CA ALA A 166 13.27 -49.70 9.47
C ALA A 166 13.04 -48.85 10.73
N SER A 167 12.29 -49.38 11.69
CA SER A 167 12.83 -50.08 12.87
C SER A 167 13.29 -49.11 13.97
N ARG A 168 12.51 -49.11 15.05
CA ARG A 168 12.80 -48.54 16.38
C ARG A 168 14.23 -48.84 16.85
N VAL A 169 14.88 -47.83 17.42
CA VAL A 169 15.69 -48.01 18.63
C VAL A 169 15.31 -46.91 19.61
N ALA A 170 14.60 -47.31 20.66
CA ALA A 170 14.44 -46.53 21.87
C ALA A 170 15.69 -46.75 22.73
N GLN A 171 16.33 -45.67 23.20
CA GLN A 171 17.08 -45.72 24.45
C GLN A 171 16.82 -44.46 25.27
N ASN A 172 16.44 -44.75 26.51
CA ASN A 172 16.00 -43.88 27.58
C ASN A 172 17.20 -43.71 28.54
N SER A 173 17.47 -42.51 29.05
CA SER A 173 18.13 -42.28 30.35
C SER A 173 18.16 -40.77 30.64
N SER A 174 17.21 -40.24 31.41
CA SER A 174 17.27 -40.07 32.88
C SER A 174 18.47 -39.25 33.39
N SER A 175 18.24 -37.98 33.73
CA SER A 175 18.73 -37.35 34.98
C SER A 175 18.40 -35.84 35.08
N ARG A 176 17.42 -35.52 35.92
CA ARG A 176 17.42 -34.36 36.84
C ARG A 176 17.56 -34.96 38.24
N PRO A 177 17.96 -34.25 39.34
CA PRO A 177 17.74 -32.81 39.60
C PRO A 177 18.88 -32.09 40.39
N ARG A 178 18.81 -30.75 40.56
CA ARG A 178 18.63 -30.05 41.86
C ARG A 178 18.82 -28.51 41.79
N ARG A 179 18.13 -27.87 42.74
CA ARG A 179 17.98 -26.44 43.10
C ARG A 179 19.22 -25.79 43.72
N SER A 180 19.33 -24.46 43.57
CA SER A 180 19.62 -23.44 44.61
C SER A 180 19.56 -22.04 43.95
N SER A 181 18.62 -21.13 44.25
CA SER A 181 18.43 -20.22 45.40
C SER A 181 19.28 -18.94 45.40
N LYS A 182 18.60 -17.82 45.71
CA LYS A 182 19.02 -16.44 46.11
C LYS A 182 18.82 -15.39 44.99
N ALA A 183 17.90 -14.41 45.06
CA ALA A 183 17.50 -13.41 46.07
C ALA A 183 18.48 -12.22 46.20
N SER A 184 18.07 -11.04 45.71
CA SER A 184 18.23 -9.68 46.29
C SER A 184 17.71 -8.68 45.24
N ALA A 185 16.55 -8.02 45.39
CA ALA A 185 16.30 -6.84 46.21
C ALA A 185 17.27 -5.67 45.96
N SER A 186 16.81 -4.66 45.21
CA SER A 186 17.23 -3.27 45.36
C SER A 186 15.99 -2.37 45.37
N ARG A 187 15.65 -1.86 46.55
CA ARG A 187 14.90 -0.62 46.74
C ARG A 187 15.93 0.46 46.97
N SER A 188 15.83 1.58 46.27
CA SER A 188 16.22 2.87 46.82
C SER A 188 15.33 3.96 46.24
N SER A 189 14.55 4.52 47.13
CA SER A 189 13.80 5.76 47.06
C SER A 189 14.72 6.94 47.33
N ASN A 190 14.53 8.06 46.63
CA ASN A 190 14.42 9.43 47.19
C ASN A 190 14.34 10.42 46.01
N ALA A 191 13.19 11.04 45.80
CA ALA A 191 12.72 12.28 46.45
C ALA A 191 13.08 13.50 45.58
N ALA A 192 12.10 13.96 44.80
CA ALA A 192 12.15 15.17 43.99
C ALA A 192 10.92 16.03 44.30
N CYS A 193 11.16 17.25 44.80
CA CYS A 193 10.29 18.44 44.75
C CYS A 193 10.95 19.61 45.51
N PRO A 194 10.61 20.90 45.28
CA PRO A 194 9.64 21.47 44.33
C PRO A 194 10.24 22.67 43.51
N PRO A 195 9.44 23.48 42.76
CA PRO A 195 9.92 24.31 41.65
C PRO A 195 10.18 25.78 42.01
N THR A 196 10.99 26.46 41.20
CA THR A 196 11.14 27.92 41.22
C THR A 196 10.49 28.53 39.98
N ALA A 197 9.56 29.45 40.21
CA ALA A 197 8.89 30.26 39.20
C ALA A 197 9.56 31.64 39.04
N LEU A 198 9.18 32.33 37.96
CA LEU A 198 9.27 33.78 37.68
C LEU A 198 10.54 34.30 36.98
N HIS A 199 10.42 34.67 35.70
CA HIS A 199 10.37 36.09 35.34
C HIS A 199 9.77 36.36 33.94
N ARG A 200 8.91 37.38 33.89
CA ARG A 200 8.35 38.03 32.70
C ARG A 200 9.32 39.05 32.10
N SER A 201 9.31 39.15 30.75
CA SER A 201 9.30 40.36 29.86
C SER A 201 10.40 41.43 30.05
N PRO A 202 10.64 42.37 29.09
CA PRO A 202 9.72 43.01 28.12
C PRO A 202 9.42 42.21 26.85
#